data_AF-A0A0J0XRN0-F1
#
_entry.id   AF-A0A0J0XRN0-F1
#
_cell.length_a   1.000
_cell.length_b   1.000
_cell.length_c   1.000
_cell.angle_alpha   90.00
_cell.angle_beta   90.00
_cell.angle_gamma   90.00
#
_symmetry.space_group_name_H-M   'P 1'
#
loop_
_entity.id
_entity.type
_entity.pdbx_description
1 polymer ?
#
loop_
_entity_poly.entity_id
_entity_poly.type
_entity_poly.pdbx_seq_one_letter_code
_entity_poly.pdbx_strand_id
1 'polypeptide(L)'
;MSAPRAIAQLVVDSIRITGKAFAAAGRQAMANARHRPEAPDAGPSGPGGGSKSVTQDLGMSLEEAHMILNVKKEESMEKILESYERIFAANGPPPPPKEKEAVGAQAGAQNARQRSKAKGPTHSHYLQSKVYRALERIKAEREGQEAAAEAAPEAAAAEGAAPEGAPEGKKDAEGKQ
;
A
#
# COMPACT_ATOMS: atom_id res chain seq x y z
N MET A 1 -9.61 53.51 15.87
CA MET A 1 -8.51 52.55 15.64
C MET A 1 -7.93 52.83 14.26
N SER A 2 -6.64 53.18 14.17
CA SER A 2 -6.03 53.53 12.87
C SER A 2 -5.91 52.27 12.00
N ALA A 3 -6.61 52.24 10.86
CA ALA A 3 -6.65 51.15 9.90
C ALA A 3 -5.27 50.54 9.53
N PRO A 4 -4.21 51.34 9.27
CA PRO A 4 -2.89 50.77 8.96
C PRO A 4 -2.26 49.98 10.12
N ARG A 5 -2.52 50.35 11.37
CA ARG A 5 -1.98 49.64 12.54
C ARG A 5 -2.72 48.31 12.78
N ALA A 6 -4.01 48.25 12.48
CA ALA A 6 -4.80 47.02 12.56
C ALA A 6 -4.38 45.99 11.50
N ILE A 7 -4.10 46.45 10.26
CA ILE A 7 -3.59 45.58 9.19
C ILE A 7 -2.20 45.03 9.57
N ALA A 8 -1.31 45.88 10.08
CA ALA A 8 0.01 45.44 10.53
C ALA A 8 -0.07 44.40 11.67
N GLN A 9 -1.02 44.55 12.60
CA GLN A 9 -1.24 43.59 13.68
C GLN A 9 -1.75 42.24 13.16
N LEU A 10 -2.69 42.24 12.22
CA LEU A 10 -3.21 41.00 11.62
C LEU A 10 -2.12 40.20 10.89
N VAL A 11 -1.22 40.88 10.20
CA VAL A 11 -0.07 40.25 9.52
C VAL A 11 0.91 39.66 10.55
N VAL A 12 1.22 40.39 11.62
CA VAL A 12 2.13 39.89 12.66
C VAL A 12 1.52 38.70 13.41
N ASP A 13 0.23 38.74 13.70
CA ASP A 13 -0.46 37.67 14.43
C ASP A 13 -0.60 36.40 13.57
N SER A 14 -0.89 36.53 12.28
CA SER A 14 -0.94 35.38 11.35
C SER A 14 0.43 34.68 11.19
N ILE A 15 1.53 35.44 11.14
CA ILE A 15 2.90 34.88 11.09
C ILE A 15 3.23 34.12 12.38
N ARG A 16 2.86 34.66 13.55
CA ARG A 16 3.14 34.03 14.85
C ARG A 16 2.33 32.74 15.05
N ILE A 17 1.06 32.74 14.68
CA ILE A 17 0.18 31.57 14.81
C ILE A 17 0.65 30.46 13.87
N THR A 18 0.93 30.80 12.61
CA THR A 18 1.38 29.81 11.61
C THR A 18 2.77 29.27 11.94
N GLY A 19 3.71 30.13 12.37
CA GLY A 19 5.06 29.70 12.77
C GLY A 19 5.07 28.74 13.97
N LYS A 20 4.23 28.99 14.98
CA LYS A 20 4.13 28.10 16.16
C LYS A 20 3.50 26.75 15.80
N ALA A 21 2.50 26.73 14.92
CA ALA A 21 1.88 25.48 14.45
C ALA A 21 2.87 24.64 13.62
N PHE A 22 3.60 25.28 12.68
CA PHE A 22 4.59 24.61 11.85
C PHE A 22 5.77 24.05 12.68
N ALA A 23 6.22 24.78 13.70
CA ALA A 23 7.27 24.29 14.62
C ALA A 23 6.81 23.13 15.53
N ALA A 24 5.52 23.04 15.86
CA ALA A 24 4.96 21.90 16.59
C ALA A 24 4.83 20.67 15.69
N ALA A 25 4.28 20.85 14.49
CA ALA A 25 4.17 19.79 13.48
C ALA A 25 5.54 19.28 13.02
N GLY A 26 6.51 20.18 12.82
CA GLY A 26 7.89 19.83 12.46
C GLY A 26 8.59 19.00 13.54
N ARG A 27 8.32 19.27 14.82
CA ARG A 27 8.80 18.44 15.93
C ARG A 27 8.15 17.05 15.96
N GLN A 28 6.87 16.95 15.66
CA GLN A 28 6.19 15.65 15.54
C GLN A 28 6.71 14.84 14.35
N ALA A 29 6.96 15.49 13.21
CA ALA A 29 7.60 14.86 12.06
C ALA A 29 9.02 14.37 12.38
N MET A 30 9.82 15.18 13.09
CA MET A 30 11.17 14.80 13.52
C MET A 30 11.17 13.70 14.59
N ALA A 31 10.21 13.67 15.51
CA ALA A 31 10.08 12.58 16.48
C ALA A 31 9.73 11.25 15.81
N ASN A 32 8.80 11.28 14.85
CA ASN A 32 8.45 10.12 14.03
C ASN A 32 9.62 9.69 13.11
N ALA A 33 10.43 10.65 12.64
CA ALA A 33 11.64 10.37 11.87
C ALA A 33 12.81 9.87 12.73
N ARG A 34 12.91 10.24 14.02
CA ARG A 34 13.94 9.73 14.96
C ARG A 34 13.63 8.33 15.48
N HIS A 35 12.37 7.92 15.45
CA HIS A 35 11.99 6.52 15.63
C HIS A 35 12.20 5.67 14.37
N ARG A 36 12.73 6.24 13.27
CA ARG A 36 13.25 5.50 12.11
C ARG A 36 14.73 5.22 12.40
N PRO A 37 15.14 3.97 12.68
CA PRO A 37 16.55 3.67 12.85
C PRO A 37 17.28 3.99 11.54
N GLU A 38 18.32 4.80 11.71
CA GLU A 38 19.29 5.34 10.77
C GLU A 38 19.47 4.51 9.47
N ALA A 39 19.15 5.11 8.32
CA ALA A 39 19.73 4.74 7.03
C ALA A 39 19.88 6.01 6.19
N PRO A 40 21.09 6.37 5.73
CA PRO A 40 21.30 7.55 4.92
C PRO A 40 21.02 7.19 3.46
N ASP A 41 19.85 7.57 2.95
CA ASP A 41 19.66 8.12 1.60
C ASP A 41 18.15 8.28 1.29
N ALA A 42 17.84 9.28 0.48
CA ALA A 42 16.61 9.47 -0.28
C ALA A 42 15.31 9.96 0.43
N GLY A 43 14.98 11.24 0.14
CA GLY A 43 13.67 11.62 -0.40
C GLY A 43 12.49 11.83 0.57
N PRO A 44 11.51 12.70 0.21
CA PRO A 44 10.40 13.05 1.10
C PRO A 44 9.33 11.95 1.08
N SER A 45 9.45 10.97 1.98
CA SER A 45 8.41 9.97 2.22
C SER A 45 7.88 10.10 3.65
N GLY A 46 6.68 10.70 3.73
CA GLY A 46 5.79 10.66 4.89
C GLY A 46 5.18 9.26 5.12
N PRO A 47 4.30 9.12 6.13
CA PRO A 47 4.41 8.09 7.16
C PRO A 47 3.73 6.76 6.82
N GLY A 48 4.40 5.65 7.12
CA GLY A 48 3.86 4.31 7.00
C GLY A 48 4.92 3.24 7.29
N GLY A 49 5.40 3.16 8.53
CA GLY A 49 6.40 2.18 8.96
C GLY A 49 5.75 0.92 9.50
N GLY A 50 5.96 -0.22 8.82
CA GLY A 50 5.67 -1.57 9.33
C GLY A 50 5.53 -2.59 8.19
N SER A 51 6.31 -3.69 8.21
CA SER A 51 6.44 -4.77 7.19
C SER A 51 7.36 -4.50 5.98
N LYS A 52 8.65 -4.28 6.24
CA LYS A 52 9.66 -3.94 5.21
C LYS A 52 10.16 -5.09 4.32
N SER A 53 10.00 -6.37 4.71
CA SER A 53 10.53 -7.49 3.91
C SER A 53 9.68 -7.76 2.65
N VAL A 54 8.40 -8.10 2.83
CA VAL A 54 7.48 -8.37 1.71
C VAL A 54 7.22 -7.12 0.85
N THR A 55 7.23 -5.94 1.47
CA THR A 55 7.04 -4.66 0.75
C THR A 55 8.25 -4.30 -0.12
N GLN A 56 9.48 -4.72 0.24
CA GLN A 56 10.65 -4.58 -0.62
C GLN A 56 10.65 -5.59 -1.77
N ASP A 57 10.29 -6.85 -1.51
CA ASP A 57 10.34 -7.91 -2.51
C ASP A 57 9.30 -7.72 -3.63
N LEU A 58 8.08 -7.25 -3.30
CA LEU A 58 7.02 -6.99 -4.29
C LEU A 58 6.96 -5.53 -4.77
N GLY A 59 7.65 -4.61 -4.10
CA GLY A 59 7.66 -3.19 -4.43
C GLY A 59 6.29 -2.50 -4.34
N MET A 60 5.35 -3.06 -3.56
CA MET A 60 3.99 -2.52 -3.36
C MET A 60 3.48 -2.84 -1.95
N SER A 61 2.98 -1.80 -1.26
CA SER A 61 2.36 -1.98 0.05
C SER A 61 0.95 -2.56 -0.05
N LEU A 62 0.47 -3.24 0.99
CA LEU A 62 -0.90 -3.76 1.03
C LEU A 62 -1.92 -2.62 0.93
N GLU A 63 -1.67 -1.50 1.62
CA GLU A 63 -2.50 -0.28 1.55
C GLU A 63 -2.58 0.25 0.12
N GLU A 64 -1.44 0.34 -0.57
CA GLU A 64 -1.36 0.78 -1.96
C GLU A 64 -2.14 -0.16 -2.89
N ALA A 65 -2.08 -1.47 -2.67
CA ALA A 65 -2.85 -2.42 -3.47
C ALA A 65 -4.36 -2.22 -3.35
N HIS A 66 -4.87 -2.01 -2.13
CA HIS A 66 -6.28 -1.72 -1.87
C HIS A 66 -6.71 -0.38 -2.49
N MET A 67 -5.84 0.63 -2.42
CA MET A 67 -6.09 1.93 -3.07
C MET A 67 -6.10 1.84 -4.60
N ILE A 68 -5.16 1.09 -5.21
CA ILE A 68 -5.09 0.90 -6.67
C ILE A 68 -6.36 0.22 -7.19
N LEU A 69 -6.87 -0.79 -6.46
CA LEU A 69 -8.09 -1.51 -6.85
C LEU A 69 -9.38 -0.83 -6.37
N ASN A 70 -9.28 0.26 -5.60
CA ASN A 70 -10.40 0.97 -4.98
C ASN A 70 -11.33 0.04 -4.18
N VAL A 71 -10.74 -0.82 -3.36
CA VAL A 71 -11.43 -1.79 -2.50
C VAL A 71 -11.04 -1.58 -1.04
N LYS A 72 -11.94 -1.94 -0.12
CA LYS A 72 -11.64 -1.92 1.33
C LYS A 72 -10.91 -3.21 1.73
N LYS A 73 -10.25 -3.19 2.90
CA LYS A 73 -9.42 -4.30 3.39
C LYS A 73 -10.23 -5.58 3.66
N GLU A 74 -11.52 -5.42 3.89
CA GLU A 74 -12.43 -6.50 4.29
C GLU A 74 -13.31 -7.03 3.14
N GLU A 75 -13.07 -6.64 1.89
CA GLU A 75 -13.93 -7.04 0.75
C GLU A 75 -13.68 -8.48 0.29
N SER A 76 -14.72 -9.18 -0.19
CA SER A 76 -14.56 -10.55 -0.71
C SER A 76 -13.64 -10.62 -1.93
N MET A 77 -12.97 -11.77 -2.15
CA MET A 77 -12.03 -11.92 -3.28
C MET A 77 -12.70 -11.65 -4.63
N GLU A 78 -13.97 -12.02 -4.77
CA GLU A 78 -14.77 -11.81 -5.98
C GLU A 78 -14.87 -10.33 -6.36
N LYS A 79 -15.14 -9.44 -5.41
CA LYS A 79 -15.22 -7.99 -5.65
C LYS A 79 -13.87 -7.38 -6.01
N ILE A 80 -12.80 -7.95 -5.48
CA ILE A 80 -11.43 -7.54 -5.80
C ILE A 80 -11.11 -7.90 -7.24
N LEU A 81 -11.51 -9.10 -7.69
CA LEU A 81 -11.39 -9.54 -9.08
C LEU A 81 -12.23 -8.69 -10.03
N GLU A 82 -13.49 -8.40 -9.68
CA GLU A 82 -14.36 -7.52 -10.49
C GLU A 82 -13.76 -6.11 -10.63
N SER A 83 -13.25 -5.56 -9.53
CA SER A 83 -12.60 -4.26 -9.53
C SER A 83 -11.31 -4.26 -10.35
N TYR A 84 -10.53 -5.35 -10.25
CA TYR A 84 -9.36 -5.58 -11.08
C TYR A 84 -9.72 -5.61 -12.57
N GLU A 85 -10.72 -6.40 -12.99
CA GLU A 85 -11.13 -6.49 -14.39
C GLU A 85 -11.60 -5.13 -14.93
N ARG A 86 -12.41 -4.42 -14.15
CA ARG A 86 -12.89 -3.08 -14.51
C ARG A 86 -11.74 -2.09 -14.72
N ILE A 87 -10.81 -2.02 -13.77
CA ILE A 87 -9.69 -1.07 -13.83
C ILE A 87 -8.67 -1.49 -14.89
N PHE A 88 -8.42 -2.78 -15.05
CA PHE A 88 -7.50 -3.32 -16.04
C PHE A 88 -8.00 -3.10 -17.47
N ALA A 89 -9.29 -3.33 -17.73
CA ALA A 89 -9.92 -3.07 -19.03
C ALA A 89 -9.94 -1.57 -19.37
N ALA A 90 -10.25 -0.71 -18.40
CA ALA A 90 -10.29 0.74 -18.61
C ALA A 90 -8.90 1.34 -18.96
N ASN A 91 -7.82 0.73 -18.48
CA ASN A 91 -6.44 1.17 -18.73
C ASN A 91 -5.72 0.34 -19.80
N GLY A 92 -6.42 -0.59 -20.44
CA GLY A 92 -5.87 -1.49 -21.45
C GLY A 92 -5.71 -0.86 -22.83
N PRO A 93 -4.99 -1.54 -23.75
CA PRO A 93 -4.89 -1.11 -25.13
C PRO A 93 -6.29 -0.92 -25.73
N PRO A 94 -6.52 0.16 -26.50
CA PRO A 94 -7.81 0.38 -27.12
C PRO A 94 -8.12 -0.83 -28.01
N PRO A 95 -9.39 -1.28 -28.05
CA PRO A 95 -9.76 -2.34 -28.98
C PRO A 95 -9.36 -1.92 -30.40
N PRO A 96 -8.80 -2.83 -31.22
CA PRO A 96 -8.46 -2.49 -32.59
C PRO A 96 -9.69 -1.88 -33.24
N PRO A 97 -9.55 -0.77 -33.98
CA PRO A 97 -10.69 -0.11 -34.61
C PRO A 97 -11.40 -1.15 -35.46
N LYS A 98 -12.61 -1.54 -35.04
CA LYS A 98 -13.52 -2.30 -35.91
C LYS A 98 -13.70 -1.41 -37.13
N GLU A 99 -13.30 -1.91 -38.29
CA GLU A 99 -13.48 -1.29 -39.59
C GLU A 99 -14.96 -0.94 -39.77
N LYS A 100 -15.35 0.25 -39.32
CA LYS A 100 -16.61 0.84 -39.71
C LYS A 100 -16.35 1.51 -41.04
N GLU A 101 -16.73 0.75 -42.05
CA GLU A 101 -17.04 1.14 -43.41
C GLU A 101 -17.11 2.66 -43.63
N ALA A 102 -16.33 3.09 -44.62
CA ALA A 102 -16.37 4.44 -45.14
C ALA A 102 -17.77 4.76 -45.67
N VAL A 103 -18.51 5.63 -44.97
CA VAL A 103 -19.60 6.38 -45.60
C VAL A 103 -19.58 7.84 -45.12
N GLY A 104 -19.09 8.71 -46.01
CA GLY A 104 -19.59 10.06 -46.24
C GLY A 104 -19.31 11.15 -45.20
N ALA A 105 -18.31 12.01 -45.47
CA ALA A 105 -18.41 13.49 -45.37
C ALA A 105 -17.03 14.12 -45.62
N GLN A 106 -16.73 14.40 -46.89
CA GLN A 106 -15.59 15.21 -47.29
C GLN A 106 -15.93 16.71 -47.11
N ALA A 107 -15.86 17.23 -45.89
CA ALA A 107 -15.73 18.67 -45.62
C ALA A 107 -15.29 18.88 -44.16
N GLY A 108 -13.98 18.96 -43.92
CA GLY A 108 -13.40 19.15 -42.57
C GLY A 108 -12.10 18.37 -42.29
N ALA A 109 -11.58 17.64 -43.28
CA ALA A 109 -10.52 16.66 -43.10
C ALA A 109 -9.12 17.23 -42.78
N GLN A 110 -8.85 18.50 -43.02
CA GLN A 110 -7.52 19.07 -42.75
C GLN A 110 -7.29 19.31 -41.25
N ASN A 111 -8.32 19.76 -40.53
CA ASN A 111 -8.22 20.12 -39.11
C ASN A 111 -8.40 18.91 -38.16
N ALA A 112 -9.01 17.81 -38.64
CA ALA A 112 -9.19 16.57 -37.87
C ALA A 112 -7.95 15.66 -37.90
N ARG A 113 -7.25 15.60 -39.04
CA ARG A 113 -6.02 14.79 -39.22
C ARG A 113 -4.83 15.31 -38.41
N GLN A 114 -4.78 16.62 -38.13
CA GLN A 114 -3.79 17.22 -37.24
C GLN A 114 -4.05 16.91 -35.75
N ARG A 115 -5.30 16.65 -35.34
CA ARG A 115 -5.65 16.30 -33.95
C ARG A 115 -5.40 14.83 -33.59
N SER A 116 -5.47 13.92 -34.56
CA SER A 116 -5.29 12.48 -34.33
C SER A 116 -3.82 12.03 -34.31
N LYS A 117 -2.90 12.84 -34.86
CA LYS A 117 -1.44 12.56 -34.86
C LYS A 117 -0.75 12.89 -33.52
N ALA A 118 -1.43 13.60 -32.62
CA ALA A 118 -0.88 14.10 -31.36
C ALA A 118 -1.38 13.35 -30.10
N LYS A 119 -2.19 12.30 -30.24
CA LYS A 119 -2.59 11.45 -29.12
C LYS A 119 -1.54 10.32 -29.00
N GLY A 120 -0.70 10.36 -27.95
CA GLY A 120 0.16 9.23 -27.60
C GLY A 120 -0.67 7.95 -27.35
N PRO A 121 -0.02 6.79 -27.12
CA PRO A 121 -0.72 5.55 -26.83
C PRO A 121 -1.74 5.78 -25.71
N THR A 122 -3.00 5.43 -25.97
CA THR A 122 -4.12 5.63 -25.04
C THR A 122 -4.07 4.67 -23.84
N HIS A 123 -3.08 3.77 -23.81
CA HIS A 123 -2.87 2.79 -22.75
C HIS A 123 -1.49 2.96 -22.14
N SER A 124 -1.38 2.67 -20.85
CA SER A 124 -0.11 2.68 -20.13
C SER A 124 0.20 1.29 -19.61
N HIS A 125 1.26 0.68 -20.16
CA HIS A 125 1.75 -0.61 -19.66
C HIS A 125 2.14 -0.54 -18.18
N TYR A 126 2.67 0.59 -17.73
CA TYR A 126 2.99 0.79 -16.31
C TYR A 126 1.75 0.70 -15.43
N LEU A 127 0.63 1.32 -15.83
CA LEU A 127 -0.62 1.25 -15.07
C LEU A 127 -1.17 -0.17 -15.07
N GLN A 128 -1.11 -0.88 -16.19
CA GLN A 128 -1.52 -2.28 -16.24
C GLN A 128 -0.66 -3.17 -15.33
N SER A 129 0.67 -3.01 -15.36
CA SER A 129 1.57 -3.75 -14.47
C SER A 129 1.34 -3.42 -12.99
N LYS A 130 0.98 -2.18 -12.65
CA LYS A 130 0.64 -1.78 -11.28
C LYS A 130 -0.67 -2.42 -10.82
N VAL A 131 -1.71 -2.41 -11.65
CA VAL A 131 -3.01 -3.04 -11.33
C VAL A 131 -2.84 -4.56 -11.15
N TYR A 132 -2.03 -5.20 -11.98
CA TYR A 132 -1.73 -6.63 -11.85
C TYR A 132 -0.95 -6.95 -10.57
N ARG A 133 0.12 -6.22 -10.27
CA ARG A 133 0.88 -6.40 -9.03
C ARG A 133 0.03 -6.17 -7.76
N ALA A 134 -0.92 -5.25 -7.81
CA ALA A 134 -1.85 -5.01 -6.71
C ALA A 134 -2.70 -6.25 -6.41
N LEU A 135 -3.21 -6.91 -7.44
CA LEU A 135 -3.96 -8.15 -7.29
C LEU A 135 -3.10 -9.25 -6.66
N GLU A 136 -1.89 -9.46 -7.18
CA GLU A 136 -0.95 -10.46 -6.64
C GLU A 136 -0.60 -10.18 -5.18
N ARG A 137 -0.40 -8.91 -4.81
CA ARG A 137 -0.06 -8.53 -3.44
C ARG A 137 -1.17 -8.86 -2.44
N ILE A 138 -2.43 -8.71 -2.83
CA ILE A 138 -3.59 -9.04 -2.00
C ILE A 138 -3.80 -10.56 -1.93
N LYS A 139 -3.63 -11.27 -3.05
CA LYS A 139 -3.69 -12.74 -3.07
C LYS A 139 -2.63 -13.36 -2.16
N ALA A 140 -1.38 -12.92 -2.28
CA ALA A 140 -0.28 -13.40 -1.46
C ALA A 140 -0.48 -13.12 0.05
N GLU A 141 -1.20 -12.05 0.39
CA GLU A 141 -1.52 -11.76 1.79
C GLU A 141 -2.57 -12.71 2.36
N ARG A 142 -3.62 -13.03 1.58
CA ARG A 142 -4.61 -14.03 1.98
C ARG A 142 -4.06 -15.44 2.02
N GLU A 143 -3.28 -15.83 1.01
CA GLU A 143 -2.59 -17.12 1.02
C GLU A 143 -1.63 -17.21 2.22
N GLY A 144 -0.97 -16.10 2.59
CA GLY A 144 -0.17 -16.02 3.81
C GLY A 144 -0.99 -16.10 5.11
N GLN A 145 -2.19 -15.51 5.15
CA GLN A 145 -3.13 -15.63 6.27
C GLN A 145 -3.69 -17.05 6.39
N GLU A 146 -4.00 -17.70 5.28
CA GLU A 146 -4.47 -19.08 5.21
C GLU A 146 -3.38 -20.06 5.63
N ALA A 147 -2.14 -19.88 5.15
CA ALA A 147 -0.99 -20.68 5.57
C ALA A 147 -0.62 -20.46 7.07
N ALA A 148 -0.76 -19.24 7.58
CA ALA A 148 -0.56 -18.95 9.00
C ALA A 148 -1.68 -19.56 9.88
N ALA A 149 -2.91 -19.63 9.37
CA ALA A 149 -4.03 -20.29 10.05
C ALA A 149 -3.88 -21.82 10.05
N GLU A 150 -3.28 -22.40 9.00
CA GLU A 150 -3.00 -23.84 8.89
C GLU A 150 -1.78 -24.28 9.72
N ALA A 151 -0.82 -23.39 10.00
CA ALA A 151 0.31 -23.66 10.89
C ALA A 151 -0.01 -23.52 12.40
N ALA A 152 -1.05 -22.78 12.75
CA ALA A 152 -1.51 -22.62 14.14
C ALA A 152 -1.97 -23.92 14.85
N PRO A 153 -2.62 -24.91 14.21
CA PRO A 153 -2.97 -26.17 14.87
C PRO A 153 -1.78 -27.09 15.16
N GLU A 154 -0.63 -26.93 14.48
CA GLU A 154 0.52 -27.83 14.67
C GLU A 154 1.39 -27.43 15.89
N ALA A 155 1.45 -26.14 16.24
CA ALA A 155 2.13 -25.68 17.45
C ALA A 155 1.39 -26.03 18.75
N ALA A 156 0.04 -26.13 18.72
CA ALA A 156 -0.76 -26.49 19.88
C ALA A 156 -0.67 -27.99 20.25
N ALA A 157 -0.27 -28.86 19.33
CA ALA A 157 -0.10 -30.30 19.58
C ALA A 157 1.27 -30.64 20.20
N ALA A 158 2.26 -29.76 20.10
CA ALA A 158 3.61 -29.98 20.64
C ALA A 158 3.77 -29.54 22.12
N GLU A 159 2.85 -28.73 22.65
CA GLU A 159 2.90 -28.22 24.04
C GLU A 159 1.91 -28.95 24.99
N GLY A 160 1.50 -30.18 24.65
CA GLY A 160 0.57 -30.99 25.44
C GLY A 160 1.17 -32.22 26.13
N ALA A 161 2.47 -32.50 25.97
CA ALA A 161 3.11 -33.71 26.50
C ALA A 161 4.06 -33.37 27.67
N ALA A 162 3.48 -32.92 28.79
CA ALA A 162 4.14 -33.01 30.09
C ALA A 162 3.79 -34.37 30.73
N PRO A 163 4.77 -35.26 31.02
CA PRO A 163 4.49 -36.40 31.88
C PRO A 163 4.64 -35.97 33.34
N GLU A 164 3.49 -35.77 33.99
CA GLU A 164 3.32 -35.85 35.43
C GLU A 164 3.61 -37.30 35.87
N GLY A 165 4.46 -37.50 36.88
CA GLY A 165 4.73 -38.84 37.40
C GLY A 165 5.89 -38.92 38.38
N ALA A 166 5.70 -38.38 39.59
CA ALA A 166 6.42 -38.91 40.77
C ALA A 166 5.81 -40.29 41.11
N PRO A 167 6.61 -41.23 41.65
CA PRO A 167 6.38 -41.57 43.05
C PRO A 167 7.65 -41.89 43.87
N GLU A 168 7.40 -41.92 45.18
CA GLU A 168 8.29 -42.07 46.34
C GLU A 168 9.19 -43.34 46.37
N GLY A 169 10.41 -43.13 46.88
CA GLY A 169 10.97 -43.81 48.07
C GLY A 169 11.10 -45.34 48.15
N LYS A 170 12.37 -45.82 48.19
CA LYS A 170 12.96 -46.83 49.13
C LYS A 170 14.42 -47.09 48.66
N LYS A 171 15.43 -46.70 49.45
CA LYS A 171 16.21 -47.48 50.44
C LYS A 171 17.12 -48.58 49.84
N ASP A 172 18.29 -48.68 50.48
CA ASP A 172 19.33 -49.72 50.43
C ASP A 172 20.41 -49.48 49.35
N ALA A 173 21.63 -49.02 49.68
CA ALA A 173 22.73 -49.64 50.44
C ALA A 173 23.88 -50.07 49.49
N GLU A 174 25.10 -49.71 49.89
CA GLU A 174 26.36 -50.46 49.69
C GLU A 174 27.34 -50.09 48.55
N GLY A 175 28.63 -49.99 48.93
CA GLY A 175 29.84 -49.86 48.08
C GLY A 175 30.58 -48.53 48.31
N LYS A 176 31.60 -48.36 49.18
CA LYS A 176 32.96 -48.97 49.16
C LYS A 176 33.50 -48.98 47.71
N GLN A 177 34.56 -48.29 47.32
CA GLN A 177 35.81 -47.88 47.99
C GLN A 177 36.30 -46.55 47.40
#